data_AF-A0A2G8LNY6-F1
#
_entry.id   AF-A0A2G8LNY6-F1
#
_cell.length_a   1.000
_cell.length_b   1.000
_cell.length_c   1.000
_cell.angle_alpha   90.00
_cell.angle_beta   90.00
_cell.angle_gamma   90.00
#
_symmetry.space_group_name_H-M   'P 1'
#
loop_
_entity.id
_entity.type
_entity.pdbx_description
1 polymer ?
#
loop_
_entity_poly.entity_id
_entity_poly.type
_entity_poly.pdbx_seq_one_letter_code
_entity_poly.pdbx_strand_id
1 'polypeptide(L)'
;MSYILIAGVVVLVVVAYMLGKRSTNDHVNSCVDKHKPKVVSTVDIEDLSDATAFCRCWKSGKFPYCDGSHNKHNKGCGDNVGPLLLNRRS
;
A
#
# COMPACT_ATOMS: atom_id res chain seq x y z
N MET A 1 45.13 17.82 -11.75
CA MET A 1 44.25 16.94 -12.55
C MET A 1 43.63 15.82 -11.72
N SER A 2 44.38 15.17 -10.83
CA SER A 2 43.90 14.10 -9.94
C SER A 2 42.86 14.55 -8.89
N TYR A 3 43.01 15.74 -8.29
CA TYR A 3 42.09 16.20 -7.23
C TYR A 3 40.68 16.55 -7.74
N ILE A 4 40.59 17.14 -8.94
CA ILE A 4 39.32 17.49 -9.59
C ILE A 4 38.54 16.22 -9.95
N LEU A 5 39.23 15.17 -10.41
CA LEU A 5 38.63 13.87 -10.69
C LEU A 5 38.09 13.21 -9.42
N ILE A 6 38.86 13.23 -8.32
CA ILE A 6 38.43 12.66 -7.03
C ILE A 6 37.21 13.42 -6.50
N ALA A 7 37.24 14.76 -6.51
CA ALA A 7 36.10 15.57 -6.07
C ALA A 7 34.85 15.32 -6.92
N GLY A 8 35.00 15.18 -8.24
CA GLY A 8 33.90 14.85 -9.14
C GLY A 8 33.25 13.49 -8.83
N VAL A 9 34.06 12.45 -8.60
CA VAL A 9 33.56 11.12 -8.24
C VAL A 9 32.84 11.14 -6.89
N VAL A 10 33.40 11.82 -5.88
CA VAL A 10 32.77 11.94 -4.56
C VAL A 10 31.42 12.65 -4.66
N VAL A 11 31.34 13.76 -5.41
CA VAL A 11 30.07 14.47 -5.62
C VAL A 11 29.04 13.58 -6.33
N LEU A 12 29.45 12.83 -7.35
CA LEU A 12 28.56 11.95 -8.11
C LEU A 12 28.01 10.81 -7.23
N VAL A 13 28.87 10.20 -6.41
CA VAL A 13 28.47 9.16 -5.45
C VAL A 13 27.53 9.70 -4.39
N VAL A 14 27.80 10.89 -3.83
CA VAL A 14 26.94 11.53 -2.84
C VAL A 14 25.58 11.89 -3.45
N VAL A 15 25.54 12.46 -4.64
CA VAL A 15 24.29 12.77 -5.35
C VAL A 15 23.49 11.49 -5.64
N ALA A 16 24.14 10.44 -6.14
CA ALA A 16 23.48 9.16 -6.39
C ALA A 16 22.91 8.53 -5.10
N TYR A 17 23.65 8.60 -3.99
CA TYR A 17 23.20 8.12 -2.69
C TYR A 17 21.99 8.91 -2.16
N MET A 18 22.02 10.23 -2.29
CA MET A 18 20.92 11.10 -1.84
C MET A 18 19.66 10.91 -2.69
N LEU A 19 19.79 10.70 -4.00
CA LEU A 19 18.67 10.38 -4.90
C LEU A 19 18.09 8.97 -4.67
N GLY A 20 18.90 8.03 -4.16
CA GLY A 20 18.47 6.66 -3.87
C GLY A 20 17.66 6.51 -2.58
N LYS A 21 17.62 7.54 -1.71
CA LYS A 21 16.97 7.45 -0.40
C LYS A 21 15.45 7.63 -0.52
N ARG A 22 14.73 6.54 -0.83
CA ARG A 22 13.26 6.49 -0.70
C ARG A 22 12.87 6.34 0.77
N SER A 23 12.16 7.32 1.31
CA SER A 23 11.46 7.19 2.59
C SER A 23 10.21 6.33 2.37
N THR A 24 10.27 5.05 2.70
CA THR A 24 9.09 4.19 2.71
C THR A 24 8.46 4.30 4.09
N ASN A 25 7.23 4.78 4.13
CA ASN A 25 6.41 4.63 5.33
C ASN A 25 5.93 3.17 5.32
N ASP A 26 6.56 2.31 6.11
CA ASP A 26 6.39 0.85 6.06
C ASP A 26 5.02 0.37 6.58
N HIS A 27 4.17 1.30 7.04
CA HIS A 27 2.81 0.98 7.46
C HIS A 27 1.90 0.67 6.27
N VAL A 28 1.47 -0.60 6.14
CA VAL A 28 0.43 -1.02 5.19
C VAL A 28 -0.85 -0.19 5.38
N ASN A 29 -1.32 -0.11 6.63
CA ASN A 29 -2.45 0.69 7.05
C ASN A 29 -2.02 2.11 7.48
N SER A 30 -2.32 3.09 6.64
CA SER A 30 -1.98 4.50 6.86
C SER A 30 -3.08 5.30 7.57
N CYS A 31 -4.34 4.87 7.57
CA CYS A 31 -5.46 5.72 8.01
C CYS A 31 -6.63 5.00 8.71
N VAL A 32 -6.83 3.69 8.52
CA VAL A 32 -7.98 2.98 9.08
C VAL A 32 -7.76 2.74 10.58
N ASP A 33 -8.65 3.23 11.43
CA ASP A 33 -8.72 2.90 12.86
C ASP A 33 -7.35 2.90 13.60
N LYS A 34 -6.50 3.91 13.36
CA LYS A 34 -5.12 3.97 13.89
C LYS A 34 -5.01 3.98 15.41
N HIS A 35 -6.10 4.29 16.11
CA HIS A 35 -6.18 4.21 17.57
C HIS A 35 -6.25 2.77 18.08
N LYS A 36 -6.63 1.80 17.23
CA LYS A 36 -6.72 0.39 17.61
C LYS A 36 -5.34 -0.26 17.47
N PRO A 37 -4.86 -1.02 18.47
CA PRO A 37 -3.62 -1.78 18.35
C PRO A 37 -3.72 -2.89 17.29
N LYS A 38 -4.94 -3.39 17.03
CA LYS A 38 -5.25 -4.36 15.98
C LYS A 38 -6.64 -4.05 15.40
N VAL A 39 -6.72 -3.84 14.09
CA VAL A 39 -8.01 -3.62 13.41
C VAL A 39 -8.52 -4.97 12.92
N VAL A 40 -9.73 -5.34 13.36
CA VAL A 40 -10.44 -6.57 13.00
C VAL A 40 -11.84 -6.17 12.58
N SER A 41 -12.35 -6.78 11.52
CA SER A 41 -13.73 -6.62 11.08
C SER A 41 -14.42 -7.97 11.11
N THR A 42 -15.62 -7.99 11.68
CA THR A 42 -16.50 -9.16 11.74
C THR A 42 -17.70 -8.90 10.86
N VAL A 43 -18.04 -9.87 10.01
CA VAL A 43 -19.23 -9.83 9.17
C VAL A 43 -19.84 -11.21 9.20
N ASP A 44 -21.13 -11.28 9.50
CA ASP A 44 -21.89 -12.52 9.52
C ASP A 44 -22.20 -12.95 8.09
N ILE A 45 -22.12 -14.26 7.82
CA ILE A 45 -22.21 -14.79 6.45
C ILE A 45 -23.64 -14.62 5.92
N GLU A 46 -24.61 -14.64 6.82
CA GLU A 46 -26.03 -14.51 6.56
C GLU A 46 -26.42 -13.13 6.02
N ASP A 47 -25.64 -12.08 6.36
CA ASP A 47 -25.87 -10.70 5.94
C ASP A 47 -25.22 -10.36 4.59
N LEU A 48 -24.49 -11.31 3.98
CA LEU A 48 -23.78 -11.10 2.73
C LEU A 48 -24.71 -11.22 1.51
N SER A 49 -24.47 -10.37 0.51
CA SER A 49 -25.04 -10.55 -0.84
C SER A 49 -24.37 -11.73 -1.56
N ASP A 50 -24.96 -12.16 -2.68
CA ASP A 50 -24.45 -13.27 -3.51
C ASP A 50 -22.97 -13.11 -3.92
N ALA A 51 -22.50 -11.88 -4.06
CA ALA A 51 -21.11 -11.55 -4.29
C ALA A 51 -20.70 -10.31 -3.49
N THR A 52 -19.77 -10.49 -2.55
CA THR A 52 -19.24 -9.41 -1.70
C THR A 52 -17.72 -9.31 -1.83
N ALA A 53 -17.20 -8.10 -1.96
CA ALA A 53 -15.76 -7.83 -2.06
C ALA A 53 -15.22 -7.16 -0.80
N PHE A 54 -14.19 -7.75 -0.18
CA PHE A 54 -13.51 -7.24 1.00
C PHE A 54 -12.15 -6.64 0.68
N CYS A 55 -11.85 -5.49 1.29
CA CYS A 55 -10.60 -4.77 1.12
C CYS A 55 -9.43 -5.52 1.77
N ARG A 56 -8.31 -5.62 1.04
CA ARG A 56 -7.03 -6.10 1.58
C ARG A 56 -5.89 -5.07 1.45
N CYS A 57 -6.14 -3.93 0.80
CA CYS A 57 -5.13 -2.90 0.54
C CYS A 57 -5.09 -1.80 1.60
N TRP A 58 -6.05 -1.74 2.53
CA TRP A 58 -6.18 -0.69 3.56
C TRP A 58 -6.37 0.73 3.01
N LYS A 59 -6.74 0.88 1.73
CA LYS A 59 -6.97 2.20 1.09
C LYS A 59 -8.44 2.51 0.85
N SER A 60 -9.35 1.57 1.10
CA SER A 60 -10.77 1.80 0.87
C SER A 60 -11.35 2.79 1.88
N GLY A 61 -12.14 3.75 1.39
CA GLY A 61 -12.97 4.62 2.21
C GLY A 61 -14.22 3.93 2.78
N LYS A 62 -14.52 2.72 2.32
CA LYS A 62 -15.62 1.87 2.81
C LYS A 62 -15.13 0.61 3.54
N PHE A 63 -13.90 0.66 4.08
CA PHE A 63 -13.33 -0.45 4.84
C PHE A 63 -14.33 -0.98 5.88
N PRO A 64 -14.61 -2.29 5.95
CA PRO A 64 -13.85 -3.42 5.40
C PRO A 64 -14.15 -3.80 3.95
N TYR A 65 -15.12 -3.15 3.30
CA TYR A 65 -15.50 -3.48 1.93
C TYR A 65 -14.54 -2.89 0.90
N CYS A 66 -14.44 -3.52 -0.26
CA CYS A 66 -13.67 -3.00 -1.38
C CYS A 66 -14.48 -1.96 -2.16
N ASP A 67 -13.88 -0.80 -2.43
CA ASP A 67 -14.43 0.26 -3.28
C ASP A 67 -13.60 0.53 -4.55
N GLY A 68 -12.64 -0.34 -4.85
CA GLY A 68 -11.75 -0.19 -6.00
C GLY A 68 -10.49 0.68 -5.75
N SER A 69 -10.29 1.23 -4.55
CA SER A 69 -9.12 2.08 -4.24
C SER A 69 -7.76 1.39 -4.44
N HIS A 70 -7.71 0.06 -4.43
CA HIS A 70 -6.50 -0.71 -4.73
C HIS A 70 -5.95 -0.43 -6.14
N ASN A 71 -6.79 -0.07 -7.11
CA ASN A 71 -6.33 0.26 -8.47
C ASN A 71 -5.40 1.49 -8.47
N LYS A 72 -5.79 2.54 -7.74
CA LYS A 72 -4.97 3.76 -7.60
C LYS A 72 -3.68 3.48 -6.85
N HIS A 73 -3.76 2.67 -5.78
CA HIS A 73 -2.60 2.21 -5.02
C HIS A 73 -1.61 1.46 -5.91
N ASN A 74 -2.05 0.39 -6.57
CA ASN A 74 -1.24 -0.43 -7.48
C ASN A 74 -0.57 0.42 -8.57
N LYS A 75 -1.31 1.32 -9.22
CA LYS A 75 -0.75 2.22 -10.23
C LYS A 75 0.31 3.17 -9.66
N GLY A 76 0.13 3.64 -8.42
CA GLY A 76 1.01 4.62 -7.77
C GLY A 76 2.32 4.02 -7.25
N CYS A 77 2.31 2.78 -6.77
CA CYS A 77 3.49 2.14 -6.17
C CYS A 77 4.03 0.92 -6.94
N GLY A 78 3.34 0.48 -8.00
CA GLY A 78 3.70 -0.74 -8.75
C GLY A 78 3.32 -2.04 -8.03
N ASP A 79 2.38 -1.97 -7.08
CA ASP A 79 1.87 -3.13 -6.34
C ASP A 79 0.80 -3.90 -7.15
N ASN A 80 0.40 -5.08 -6.67
CA ASN A 80 -0.53 -5.99 -7.34
C ASN A 80 -1.63 -6.54 -6.43
N VAL A 81 -1.96 -5.84 -5.34
CA VAL A 81 -3.00 -6.28 -4.39
C VAL A 81 -4.41 -6.17 -4.98
N GLY A 82 -5.31 -7.00 -4.48
CA GLY A 82 -6.73 -7.01 -4.86
C GLY A 82 -7.65 -7.44 -3.71
N PRO A 83 -8.97 -7.35 -3.88
CA PRO A 83 -9.92 -7.72 -2.85
C PRO A 83 -9.94 -9.23 -2.59
N LEU A 84 -10.57 -9.63 -1.48
CA LEU A 84 -11.10 -10.98 -1.29
C LEU A 84 -12.55 -10.98 -1.77
N LEU A 85 -12.90 -11.85 -2.72
CA LEU A 85 -14.28 -12.02 -3.19
C LEU A 85 -14.91 -13.22 -2.46
N LEU A 86 -16.01 -12.97 -1.75
CA LEU A 86 -16.86 -14.00 -1.19
C LEU A 86 -18.11 -14.11 -2.05
N ASN A 87 -18.27 -15.25 -2.71
CA ASN A 87 -19.44 -15.56 -3.52
C ASN A 87 -20.23 -16.68 -2.84
N ARG A 88 -21.52 -16.46 -2.62
CA ARG A 88 -22.42 -17.51 -2.16
C ARG A 88 -22.64 -18.47 -3.34
N ARG A 89 -22.29 -19.74 -3.18
CA ARG A 89 -22.69 -20.74 -4.16
C ARG A 89 -24.19 -20.97 -3.98
N SER A 90 -24.95 -20.59 -4.99
CA SER A 90 -26.35 -20.98 -5.19
C SER A 90 -26.45 -22.46 -5.54
#